data_AF-A0A7V8R509-F1
#
_entry.id   AF-A0A7V8R509-F1
#
_cell.length_a   1.000
_cell.length_b   1.000
_cell.length_c   1.000
_cell.angle_alpha   90.00
_cell.angle_beta   90.00
_cell.angle_gamma   90.00
#
_symmetry.space_group_name_H-M   'P 1'
#
loop_
_entity.id
_entity.type
_entity.pdbx_description
1 polymer ?
#
loop_
_entity_poly.entity_id
_entity_poly.type
_entity_poly.pdbx_seq_one_letter_code
_entity_poly.pdbx_strand_id
1 'polypeptide(L)'
;MSDTRVHKGLVIDAPWISLILAGQKDWEMRSTATSHRGWFGLIWKGLGCVYGVARLADVGDSLSPEQMVKTFEHHRIPEEMIRSGAVAKWNKPWHLVDVIRLPTPVRYRHPNGAVTWVELSEAVSVAIEEQLALQNSAPMPTDHADQEALSFQSERRTIGESVLTSGNLTHKHIYLRNFFDRFPKDAIGGSNKQQAATREITISWRNGAQVVTDLDGTKKLFRARGWIGSFFQHYDAQAGDRVVVEELAPYRYSVRLEK
;
A
#
# COMPACT_ATOMS: atom_id res chain seq x y z
N MET A 1 -22.09 20.71 5.45
CA MET A 1 -20.62 20.64 5.54
C MET A 1 -20.28 19.21 5.90
N SER A 2 -19.87 18.42 4.93
CA SER A 2 -19.59 17.00 5.13
C SER A 2 -18.37 16.85 6.04
N ASP A 3 -18.62 16.36 7.27
CA ASP A 3 -17.65 16.11 8.33
C ASP A 3 -16.70 14.95 7.96
N THR A 4 -15.93 15.14 6.89
CA THR A 4 -14.97 14.16 6.32
C THR A 4 -13.55 14.47 6.76
N ARG A 5 -13.39 15.42 7.69
CA ARG A 5 -12.10 15.94 8.08
C ARG A 5 -11.32 14.90 8.87
N VAL A 6 -10.18 14.50 8.32
CA VAL A 6 -9.39 13.38 8.83
C VAL A 6 -8.20 13.88 9.65
N HIS A 7 -8.32 13.82 10.97
CA HIS A 7 -7.23 14.17 11.90
C HIS A 7 -6.48 12.97 12.47
N LYS A 8 -7.02 11.76 12.30
CA LYS A 8 -6.43 10.52 12.79
C LYS A 8 -6.16 9.58 11.62
N GLY A 9 -5.04 8.87 11.69
CA GLY A 9 -4.69 7.81 10.76
C GLY A 9 -4.42 6.51 11.49
N LEU A 10 -4.82 5.40 10.89
CA LEU A 10 -4.54 4.05 11.39
C LEU A 10 -3.44 3.42 10.54
N VAL A 11 -2.37 2.96 11.21
CA VAL A 11 -1.31 2.21 10.53
C VAL A 11 -1.73 0.76 10.34
N ILE A 12 -1.78 0.31 9.08
CA ILE A 12 -2.19 -1.04 8.70
C ILE A 12 -1.06 -1.70 7.90
N ASP A 13 -0.76 -2.96 8.24
CA ASP A 13 0.30 -3.73 7.57
C ASP A 13 -0.18 -4.34 6.25
N ALA A 14 0.77 -4.61 5.36
CA ALA A 14 0.50 -5.41 4.17
C ALA A 14 0.43 -6.91 4.54
N PRO A 15 -0.50 -7.67 3.93
CA PRO A 15 -1.29 -7.30 2.75
C PRO A 15 -2.66 -6.63 3.05
N TRP A 16 -3.05 -6.57 4.33
CA TRP A 16 -4.40 -6.20 4.76
C TRP A 16 -4.87 -4.83 4.26
N ILE A 17 -3.99 -3.83 4.30
CA ILE A 17 -4.33 -2.48 3.82
C ILE A 17 -4.68 -2.48 2.33
N SER A 18 -4.02 -3.31 1.52
CA SER A 18 -4.28 -3.38 0.09
C SER A 18 -5.67 -3.94 -0.19
N LEU A 19 -6.11 -4.93 0.60
CA LEU A 19 -7.44 -5.50 0.49
C LEU A 19 -8.52 -4.47 0.88
N ILE A 20 -8.26 -3.66 1.92
CA ILE A 20 -9.16 -2.55 2.32
C ILE A 20 -9.25 -1.53 1.18
N LEU A 21 -8.12 -1.04 0.68
CA LEU A 21 -8.08 -0.05 -0.41
C LEU A 21 -8.65 -0.57 -1.74
N ALA A 22 -8.71 -1.89 -1.91
CA ALA A 22 -9.34 -2.54 -3.07
C ALA A 22 -10.83 -2.89 -2.83
N GLY A 23 -11.40 -2.57 -1.67
CA GLY A 23 -12.79 -2.88 -1.32
C GLY A 23 -13.06 -4.37 -1.08
N GLN A 24 -12.03 -5.19 -0.91
CA GLN A 24 -12.14 -6.65 -0.72
C GLN A 24 -12.21 -7.05 0.76
N LYS A 25 -11.94 -6.11 1.67
CA LYS A 25 -11.90 -6.28 3.11
C LYS A 25 -12.55 -5.07 3.78
N ASP A 26 -13.57 -5.32 4.57
CA ASP A 26 -14.34 -4.31 5.31
C ASP A 26 -14.10 -4.41 6.83
N TRP A 27 -13.51 -5.50 7.34
CA TRP A 27 -13.18 -5.62 8.75
C TRP A 27 -11.68 -5.50 8.99
N GLU A 28 -11.25 -4.55 9.82
CA GLU A 28 -9.88 -4.50 10.33
C GLU A 28 -9.77 -5.23 11.68
N MET A 29 -8.99 -6.31 11.73
CA MET A 29 -8.88 -7.13 12.94
C MET A 29 -7.82 -6.56 13.89
N ARG A 30 -8.21 -6.29 15.13
CA ARG A 30 -7.35 -5.74 16.18
C ARG A 30 -7.40 -6.59 17.45
N SER A 31 -6.46 -6.35 18.35
CA SER A 31 -6.40 -7.03 19.64
C SER A 31 -7.27 -6.38 20.72
N THR A 32 -7.68 -5.14 20.49
CA THR A 32 -8.46 -4.34 21.42
C THR A 32 -9.54 -3.57 20.66
N ALA A 33 -10.61 -3.23 21.35
CA ALA A 33 -11.60 -2.29 20.85
C ALA A 33 -11.02 -0.87 20.76
N THR A 34 -11.74 0.03 20.09
CA THR A 34 -11.47 1.46 20.11
C THR A 34 -12.76 2.24 20.33
N SER A 35 -12.66 3.36 21.06
CA SER A 35 -13.73 4.33 21.23
C SER A 35 -13.88 5.28 20.05
N HIS A 36 -12.92 5.30 19.12
CA HIS A 36 -13.02 6.14 17.94
C HIS A 36 -14.17 5.70 17.04
N ARG A 37 -14.89 6.67 16.47
CA ARG A 37 -15.89 6.51 15.42
C ARG A 37 -15.74 7.71 14.48
N GLY A 38 -16.06 7.51 13.20
CA GLY A 38 -15.93 8.54 12.17
C GLY A 38 -14.76 8.29 11.23
N TRP A 39 -14.37 9.34 10.49
CA TRP A 39 -13.39 9.25 9.42
C TRP A 39 -11.95 9.20 9.93
N PHE A 40 -11.17 8.34 9.31
CA PHE A 40 -9.74 8.21 9.57
C PHE A 40 -8.95 7.89 8.30
N GLY A 41 -7.66 8.20 8.33
CA GLY A 41 -6.72 7.96 7.24
C GLY A 41 -6.17 6.53 7.27
N LEU A 42 -6.08 5.90 6.10
CA LEU A 42 -5.47 4.59 5.91
C LEU A 42 -3.98 4.74 5.62
N ILE A 43 -3.13 4.47 6.62
CA ILE A 43 -1.68 4.61 6.51
C ILE A 43 -1.06 3.25 6.19
N TRP A 44 -0.33 3.19 5.08
CA TRP A 44 0.41 1.99 4.72
C TRP A 44 1.70 1.87 5.52
N LYS A 45 1.79 0.82 6.35
CA LYS A 45 2.95 0.59 7.21
C LYS A 45 4.25 0.53 6.40
N GLY A 46 5.21 1.35 6.82
CA GLY A 46 6.54 1.40 6.23
C GLY A 46 6.67 2.23 4.94
N LEU A 47 5.56 2.74 4.37
CA LEU A 47 5.59 3.63 3.20
C LEU A 47 5.45 5.13 3.56
N GLY A 48 5.10 5.46 4.80
CA GLY A 48 5.11 6.85 5.28
C GLY A 48 4.06 7.76 4.62
N CYS A 49 3.03 7.19 4.00
CA CYS A 49 1.96 7.93 3.34
C CYS A 49 0.58 7.43 3.76
N VAL A 50 -0.41 8.32 3.70
CA VAL A 50 -1.84 8.04 3.73
C VAL A 50 -2.28 7.72 2.31
N TYR A 51 -2.99 6.60 2.12
CA TYR A 51 -3.38 6.08 0.81
C TYR A 51 -4.88 6.17 0.54
N GLY A 52 -5.65 6.45 1.56
CA GLY A 52 -7.10 6.44 1.52
C GLY A 52 -7.66 6.96 2.82
N VAL A 53 -8.97 7.09 2.87
CA VAL A 53 -9.75 7.34 4.06
C VAL A 53 -10.81 6.26 4.19
N ALA A 54 -11.22 5.98 5.41
CA ALA A 54 -12.36 5.11 5.70
C ALA A 54 -13.10 5.65 6.90
N ARG A 55 -14.36 5.28 7.04
CA ARG A 55 -15.15 5.57 8.22
C ARG A 55 -15.24 4.33 9.09
N LEU A 56 -14.89 4.47 10.37
CA LEU A 56 -15.09 3.43 11.37
C LEU A 56 -16.53 3.52 11.87
N ALA A 57 -17.38 2.60 11.41
CA ALA A 57 -18.79 2.56 11.76
C ALA A 57 -19.01 1.91 13.12
N ASP A 58 -18.35 0.77 13.36
CA ASP A 58 -18.54 0.03 14.60
C ASP A 58 -17.35 -0.87 14.97
N VAL A 59 -17.38 -1.42 16.19
CA VAL A 59 -16.42 -2.38 16.71
C VAL A 59 -17.20 -3.55 17.29
N GLY A 60 -17.04 -4.73 16.69
CA GLY A 60 -17.71 -5.94 17.13
C GLY A 60 -17.05 -6.61 18.33
N ASP A 61 -17.72 -7.65 18.82
CA ASP A 61 -17.25 -8.48 19.92
C ASP A 61 -16.03 -9.34 19.55
N SER A 62 -15.40 -9.94 20.56
CA SER A 62 -14.27 -10.85 20.32
C SER A 62 -14.78 -12.10 19.64
N LEU A 63 -14.14 -12.46 18.53
CA LEU A 63 -14.46 -13.67 17.78
C LEU A 63 -13.63 -14.84 18.29
N SER A 64 -14.28 -16.00 18.41
CA SER A 64 -13.61 -17.30 18.49
C SER A 64 -12.96 -17.67 17.15
N PRO A 65 -11.98 -18.60 17.13
CA PRO A 65 -11.41 -19.11 15.88
C PRO A 65 -12.47 -19.61 14.90
N GLU A 66 -13.52 -20.27 15.39
CA GLU A 66 -14.63 -20.78 14.56
C GLU A 66 -15.43 -19.65 13.93
N GLN A 67 -15.68 -18.56 14.67
CA GLN A 67 -16.33 -17.37 14.14
C GLN A 67 -15.44 -16.67 13.12
N MET A 68 -14.14 -16.54 13.38
CA MET A 68 -13.19 -15.97 12.41
C MET A 68 -13.20 -16.75 11.10
N VAL A 69 -13.20 -18.09 11.14
CA VAL A 69 -13.30 -18.90 9.90
C VAL A 69 -14.60 -18.61 9.15
N LYS A 70 -15.74 -18.51 9.86
CA LYS A 70 -17.04 -18.20 9.25
C LYS A 70 -17.11 -16.78 8.67
N THR A 71 -16.39 -15.82 9.22
CA THR A 71 -16.39 -14.42 8.78
C THR A 71 -15.26 -14.10 7.80
N PHE A 72 -14.68 -15.12 7.16
CA PHE A 72 -13.54 -14.99 6.24
C PHE A 72 -13.73 -13.90 5.18
N GLU A 73 -14.93 -13.78 4.60
CA GLU A 73 -15.21 -12.80 3.53
C GLU A 73 -14.95 -11.35 3.95
N HIS A 74 -15.07 -11.04 5.24
CA HIS A 74 -14.92 -9.68 5.76
C HIS A 74 -13.48 -9.30 6.06
N HIS A 75 -12.72 -10.20 6.70
CA HIS A 75 -11.35 -9.91 7.12
C HIS A 75 -10.27 -10.55 6.23
N ARG A 76 -10.62 -11.51 5.38
CA ARG A 76 -9.76 -12.21 4.41
C ARG A 76 -8.55 -12.92 5.01
N ILE A 77 -8.60 -13.31 6.29
CA ILE A 77 -7.49 -14.01 6.97
C ILE A 77 -7.61 -15.51 6.67
N PRO A 78 -6.61 -16.15 6.05
CA PRO A 78 -6.69 -17.57 5.70
C PRO A 78 -6.97 -18.47 6.91
N GLU A 79 -7.78 -19.50 6.70
CA GLU A 79 -8.17 -20.46 7.75
C GLU A 79 -6.95 -21.14 8.40
N GLU A 80 -5.93 -21.50 7.62
CA GLU A 80 -4.68 -22.07 8.15
C GLU A 80 -4.00 -21.13 9.17
N MET A 81 -4.00 -19.82 8.89
CA MET A 81 -3.41 -18.82 9.77
C MET A 81 -4.22 -18.66 11.07
N ILE A 82 -5.54 -18.81 10.99
CA ILE A 82 -6.44 -18.80 12.15
C ILE A 82 -6.20 -20.04 13.01
N ARG A 83 -6.23 -21.24 12.39
CA ARG A 83 -6.12 -22.52 13.09
C ARG A 83 -4.73 -22.77 13.68
N SER A 84 -3.67 -22.25 13.06
CA SER A 84 -2.32 -22.29 13.63
C SER A 84 -2.14 -21.38 14.85
N GLY A 85 -3.11 -20.50 15.14
CA GLY A 85 -3.03 -19.54 16.23
C GLY A 85 -2.14 -18.33 15.93
N ALA A 86 -1.55 -18.26 14.73
CA ALA A 86 -0.68 -17.17 14.31
C ALA A 86 -1.35 -15.80 14.42
N VAL A 87 -2.69 -15.74 14.33
CA VAL A 87 -3.49 -14.52 14.48
C VAL A 87 -4.41 -14.48 15.69
N ALA A 88 -4.27 -15.39 16.67
CA ALA A 88 -5.21 -15.53 17.79
C ALA A 88 -5.42 -14.24 18.58
N LYS A 89 -4.41 -13.36 18.61
CA LYS A 89 -4.48 -12.05 19.28
C LYS A 89 -5.41 -11.06 18.56
N TRP A 90 -5.60 -11.14 17.24
CA TRP A 90 -6.37 -10.18 16.45
C TRP A 90 -7.80 -10.70 16.21
N ASN A 91 -8.62 -10.66 17.26
CA ASN A 91 -9.97 -11.22 17.26
C ASN A 91 -11.09 -10.18 17.45
N LYS A 92 -10.76 -8.89 17.57
CA LYS A 92 -11.75 -7.80 17.62
C LYS A 92 -11.93 -7.19 16.23
N PRO A 93 -13.09 -7.34 15.57
CA PRO A 93 -13.35 -6.75 14.26
C PRO A 93 -13.72 -5.27 14.40
N TRP A 94 -13.05 -4.41 13.63
CA TRP A 94 -13.43 -3.01 13.43
C TRP A 94 -14.11 -2.89 12.07
N HIS A 95 -15.39 -2.51 12.05
CA HIS A 95 -16.20 -2.45 10.84
C HIS A 95 -15.95 -1.13 10.11
N LEU A 96 -15.32 -1.23 8.95
CA LEU A 96 -14.98 -0.13 8.07
C LEU A 96 -16.04 0.02 6.99
N VAL A 97 -16.43 1.26 6.73
CA VAL A 97 -17.34 1.62 5.65
C VAL A 97 -16.81 2.84 4.91
N ASP A 98 -17.37 3.12 3.75
CA ASP A 98 -17.05 4.30 2.93
C ASP A 98 -15.53 4.44 2.67
N VAL A 99 -14.89 3.34 2.26
CA VAL A 99 -13.46 3.36 1.93
C VAL A 99 -13.26 4.12 0.63
N ILE A 100 -12.49 5.22 0.69
CA ILE A 100 -12.15 6.05 -0.47
C ILE A 100 -10.63 6.05 -0.63
N ARG A 101 -10.17 5.67 -1.83
CA ARG A 101 -8.75 5.69 -2.18
C ARG A 101 -8.35 7.07 -2.69
N LEU A 102 -7.25 7.60 -2.17
CA LEU A 102 -6.68 8.86 -2.65
C LEU A 102 -6.03 8.65 -4.03
N PRO A 103 -6.23 9.57 -5.00
CA PRO A 103 -5.54 9.53 -6.29
C PRO A 103 -4.02 9.51 -6.14
N THR A 104 -3.50 10.31 -5.20
CA THR A 104 -2.07 10.41 -4.91
C THR A 104 -1.81 10.22 -3.41
N PRO A 105 -0.86 9.35 -3.01
CA PRO A 105 -0.55 9.15 -1.60
C PRO A 105 -0.08 10.45 -0.93
N VAL A 106 -0.62 10.78 0.23
CA VAL A 106 -0.25 11.98 0.99
C VAL A 106 0.81 11.62 2.02
N ARG A 107 1.99 12.23 1.92
CA ARG A 107 3.07 12.02 2.90
C ARG A 107 2.68 12.54 4.26
N TYR A 108 3.00 11.77 5.31
CA TYR A 108 2.89 12.24 6.68
C TYR A 108 4.19 12.01 7.43
N ARG A 109 4.48 12.86 8.42
CA ARG A 109 5.58 12.63 9.34
C ARG A 109 5.05 11.75 10.47
N HIS A 110 5.66 10.59 10.64
CA HIS A 110 5.31 9.71 11.76
C HIS A 110 5.77 10.34 13.09
N PRO A 111 4.86 10.58 14.05
CA PRO A 111 5.24 11.06 15.37
C PRO A 111 6.08 10.00 16.10
N ASN A 112 7.06 10.44 16.89
CA ASN A 112 7.85 9.52 17.70
C ASN A 112 6.93 8.77 18.69
N GLY A 113 7.04 7.43 18.73
CA GLY A 113 6.31 6.59 19.68
C GLY A 113 4.85 6.25 19.33
N ALA A 114 4.33 6.69 18.18
CA ALA A 114 2.96 6.36 17.76
C ALA A 114 2.87 4.89 17.27
N VAL A 115 2.19 4.02 18.02
CA VAL A 115 2.19 2.57 17.72
C VAL A 115 1.03 2.14 16.82
N THR A 116 -0.12 2.81 16.87
CA THR A 116 -1.34 2.33 16.17
C THR A 116 -2.15 3.46 15.53
N TRP A 117 -2.61 4.40 16.34
CA TRP A 117 -3.23 5.64 15.87
C TRP A 117 -2.19 6.74 15.78
N VAL A 118 -2.24 7.50 14.70
CA VAL A 118 -1.38 8.63 14.43
C VAL A 118 -2.25 9.87 14.31
N GLU A 119 -1.89 10.94 14.99
CA GLU A 119 -2.46 12.26 14.73
C GLU A 119 -1.80 12.84 13.47
N LEU A 120 -2.63 13.20 12.50
CA LEU A 120 -2.20 13.82 11.26
C LEU A 120 -2.10 15.33 11.46
N SER A 121 -1.08 15.95 10.84
CA SER A 121 -0.97 17.39 10.86
C SER A 121 -2.09 18.04 10.05
N GLU A 122 -2.34 19.32 10.32
CA GLU A 122 -3.31 20.12 9.58
C GLU A 122 -3.03 20.09 8.07
N ALA A 123 -1.77 20.26 7.66
CA ALA A 123 -1.37 20.22 6.25
C ALA A 123 -1.71 18.87 5.57
N VAL A 124 -1.58 17.75 6.30
CA VAL A 124 -1.95 16.43 5.78
C VAL A 124 -3.47 16.31 5.65
N SER A 125 -4.20 16.82 6.64
CA SER A 125 -5.68 16.80 6.65
C SER A 125 -6.24 17.60 5.48
N VAL A 126 -5.72 18.81 5.24
CA VAL A 126 -6.09 19.68 4.11
C VAL A 126 -5.78 19.00 2.77
N ALA A 127 -4.59 18.42 2.61
CA ALA A 127 -4.22 17.74 1.36
C ALA A 127 -5.12 16.51 1.05
N ILE A 128 -5.62 15.83 2.08
CA ILE A 128 -6.60 14.74 1.93
C ILE A 128 -7.95 15.32 1.48
N GLU A 129 -8.43 16.38 2.15
CA GLU A 129 -9.70 17.04 1.81
C GLU A 129 -9.72 17.58 0.39
N GLU A 130 -8.64 18.23 -0.06
CA GLU A 130 -8.50 18.73 -1.43
C GLU A 130 -8.66 17.60 -2.46
N GLN A 131 -8.02 16.45 -2.23
CA GLN A 131 -8.14 15.30 -3.13
C GLN A 131 -9.55 14.71 -3.13
N LEU A 132 -10.21 14.61 -1.97
CA LEU A 132 -11.59 14.13 -1.88
C LEU A 132 -12.58 15.10 -2.57
N ALA A 133 -12.38 16.40 -2.41
CA ALA A 133 -13.19 17.42 -3.06
C ALA A 133 -13.05 17.36 -4.58
N LEU A 134 -11.83 17.17 -5.10
CA LEU A 134 -11.58 16.99 -6.53
C LEU A 134 -12.23 15.73 -7.10
N GLN A 135 -12.21 14.61 -6.36
CA GLN A 135 -12.89 13.38 -6.80
C GLN A 135 -14.41 13.54 -6.85
N ASN A 136 -15.00 14.28 -5.91
CA ASN A 136 -16.45 14.54 -5.87
C ASN A 136 -16.92 15.57 -6.90
N SER A 137 -16.01 16.39 -7.43
CA SER A 137 -16.29 17.44 -8.42
C SER A 137 -15.86 17.08 -9.84
N ALA A 138 -15.20 15.93 -10.03
CA ALA A 138 -14.78 15.48 -11.34
C ALA A 138 -16.01 15.14 -12.21
N PRO A 139 -16.22 15.81 -13.37
CA PRO A 139 -17.16 15.32 -14.36
C PRO A 139 -16.70 13.95 -14.87
N MET A 140 -17.66 13.07 -15.17
CA MET A 140 -17.44 11.75 -15.79
C MET A 140 -16.37 11.84 -16.89
N PRO A 141 -15.38 10.93 -16.94
CA PRO A 141 -14.36 10.98 -17.97
C PRO A 141 -15.01 10.75 -19.34
N THR A 142 -15.04 11.81 -20.15
CA THR A 142 -15.23 11.72 -21.62
C THR A 142 -13.99 11.07 -22.24
N ASP A 143 -14.21 10.27 -23.29
CA ASP A 143 -13.34 9.49 -24.21
C ASP A 143 -11.83 9.83 -24.39
N HIS A 144 -11.32 10.93 -23.85
CA HIS A 144 -9.92 11.34 -23.94
C HIS A 144 -8.95 10.52 -23.07
N ALA A 145 -9.43 9.84 -22.03
CA ALA A 145 -8.59 8.99 -21.17
C ALA A 145 -8.02 7.77 -21.92
N ASP A 146 -8.76 7.25 -22.90
CA ASP A 146 -8.32 6.12 -23.72
C ASP A 146 -7.19 6.52 -24.68
N GLN A 147 -7.18 7.78 -25.15
CA GLN A 147 -6.11 8.28 -26.03
C GLN A 147 -4.79 8.54 -25.29
N GLU A 148 -4.81 8.98 -24.03
CA GLU A 148 -3.60 9.07 -23.20
C GLU A 148 -3.08 7.69 -22.78
N ALA A 149 -3.96 6.75 -22.40
CA ALA A 149 -3.55 5.39 -22.05
C ALA A 149 -2.90 4.63 -23.22
N LEU A 150 -3.30 4.92 -24.46
CA LEU A 150 -2.73 4.37 -25.69
C LEU A 150 -1.38 5.01 -26.07
N SER A 151 -1.15 6.30 -25.77
CA SER A 151 0.15 6.95 -26.04
C SER A 151 1.25 6.48 -25.08
N PHE A 152 0.92 6.20 -23.81
CA PHE A 152 1.86 5.63 -22.82
C PHE A 152 2.25 4.16 -23.06
N GLN A 153 1.62 3.45 -24.01
CA GLN A 153 2.06 2.11 -24.41
C GLN A 153 3.28 2.16 -25.33
N SER A 154 3.48 3.27 -26.05
CA SER A 154 4.53 3.43 -27.05
C SER A 154 5.93 3.74 -26.47
N GLU A 155 6.04 4.12 -25.19
CA GLU A 155 7.31 4.55 -24.58
C GLU A 155 7.79 3.68 -23.41
N ARG A 156 7.10 2.56 -23.13
CA ARG A 156 7.52 1.67 -22.02
C ARG A 156 8.82 0.98 -22.37
N ARG A 157 9.90 1.44 -21.76
CA ARG A 157 11.20 0.80 -21.88
C ARG A 157 11.37 -0.20 -20.76
N THR A 158 11.47 -1.49 -21.09
CA THR A 158 11.90 -2.49 -20.10
C THR A 158 13.33 -2.16 -19.68
N ILE A 159 13.52 -1.83 -18.40
CA ILE A 159 14.84 -1.54 -17.85
C ILE A 159 15.47 -2.79 -17.26
N GLY A 160 14.71 -3.82 -16.91
CA GLY A 160 15.30 -5.10 -16.56
C GLY A 160 14.37 -6.02 -15.80
N GLU A 161 14.94 -7.15 -15.40
CA GLU A 161 14.19 -8.29 -14.89
C GLU A 161 14.91 -8.96 -13.73
N SER A 162 14.12 -9.58 -12.85
CA SER A 162 14.62 -10.27 -11.67
C SER A 162 13.86 -11.57 -11.46
N VAL A 163 14.58 -12.68 -11.33
CA VAL A 163 14.00 -13.98 -11.00
C VAL A 163 13.77 -14.04 -9.48
N LEU A 164 12.54 -14.35 -9.07
CA LEU A 164 12.19 -14.46 -7.66
C LEU A 164 12.77 -15.75 -7.06
N THR A 165 13.44 -15.60 -5.93
CA THR A 165 13.89 -16.71 -5.08
C THR A 165 12.92 -16.92 -3.92
N SER A 166 12.95 -18.09 -3.28
CA SER A 166 12.18 -18.32 -2.05
C SER A 166 12.51 -17.29 -0.95
N GLY A 167 13.78 -16.85 -0.87
CA GLY A 167 14.20 -15.79 0.06
C GLY A 167 13.57 -14.42 -0.26
N ASN A 168 13.31 -14.12 -1.53
CA ASN A 168 12.60 -12.90 -1.94
C ASN A 168 11.17 -12.90 -1.40
N LEU A 169 10.45 -14.01 -1.58
CA LEU A 169 9.06 -14.19 -1.13
C LEU A 169 8.97 -14.09 0.41
N THR A 170 9.80 -14.86 1.12
CA THR A 170 9.83 -14.88 2.59
C THR A 170 10.12 -13.51 3.20
N HIS A 171 11.10 -12.79 2.64
CA HIS A 171 11.55 -11.50 3.19
C HIS A 171 10.99 -10.29 2.45
N LYS A 172 9.98 -10.49 1.58
CA LYS A 172 9.23 -9.46 0.86
C LYS A 172 10.13 -8.41 0.20
N HIS A 173 11.05 -8.84 -0.66
CA HIS A 173 11.94 -7.94 -1.40
C HIS A 173 12.21 -8.43 -2.81
N ILE A 174 12.53 -7.50 -3.71
CA ILE A 174 12.89 -7.79 -5.11
C ILE A 174 14.31 -7.29 -5.33
N TYR A 175 15.21 -8.16 -5.75
CA TYR A 175 16.56 -7.75 -6.15
C TYR A 175 16.54 -7.08 -7.52
N LEU A 176 17.31 -6.01 -7.68
CA LEU A 176 17.42 -5.23 -8.91
C LEU A 176 18.84 -5.29 -9.48
N ARG A 177 19.68 -6.21 -8.96
CA ARG A 177 21.13 -6.24 -9.14
C ARG A 177 21.58 -6.17 -10.60
N ASN A 178 20.85 -6.83 -11.50
CA ASN A 178 21.24 -7.01 -12.91
C ASN A 178 21.01 -5.77 -13.78
N PHE A 179 20.28 -4.77 -13.28
CA PHE A 179 19.92 -3.58 -14.03
C PHE A 179 19.89 -2.31 -13.15
N PHE A 180 20.53 -2.39 -11.98
CA PHE A 180 20.48 -1.32 -10.97
C PHE A 180 21.12 -0.02 -11.46
N ASP A 181 22.11 -0.12 -12.34
CA ASP A 181 22.82 0.97 -12.99
C ASP A 181 21.96 1.79 -13.97
N ARG A 182 20.78 1.28 -14.34
CA ARG A 182 19.84 1.93 -15.25
C ARG A 182 18.89 2.91 -14.53
N PHE A 183 18.90 2.92 -13.20
CA PHE A 183 18.16 3.92 -12.43
C PHE A 183 18.95 5.24 -12.30
N PRO A 184 18.27 6.38 -12.18
CA PRO A 184 18.91 7.66 -11.89
C PRO A 184 19.76 7.60 -10.60
N LYS A 185 20.98 8.12 -10.67
CA LYS A 185 21.94 8.04 -9.54
C LYS A 185 21.46 8.79 -8.30
N ASP A 186 20.73 9.87 -8.49
CA ASP A 186 20.12 10.69 -7.42
C ASP A 186 18.88 10.04 -6.79
N ALA A 187 18.41 8.92 -7.33
CA ALA A 187 17.40 8.04 -6.73
C ALA A 187 17.97 6.86 -5.94
N ILE A 188 19.31 6.75 -5.86
CA ILE A 188 20.01 5.68 -5.16
C ILE A 188 20.58 6.22 -3.85
N GLY A 189 20.11 5.66 -2.73
CA GLY A 189 20.59 5.99 -1.39
C GLY A 189 21.58 4.95 -0.85
N GLY A 190 22.02 5.17 0.39
CA GLY A 190 22.90 4.27 1.13
C GLY A 190 22.17 3.06 1.74
N SER A 191 22.84 2.42 2.70
CA SER A 191 22.44 1.14 3.28
C SER A 191 21.21 1.19 4.21
N ASN A 192 20.78 2.40 4.59
CA ASN A 192 19.71 2.60 5.56
C ASN A 192 18.90 3.87 5.25
N LYS A 193 17.75 4.02 5.93
CA LYS A 193 16.79 5.12 5.71
C LYS A 193 17.34 6.52 6.02
N GLN A 194 18.37 6.64 6.86
CA GLN A 194 18.99 7.94 7.15
C GLN A 194 19.86 8.40 5.97
N GLN A 195 20.28 7.46 5.13
CA GLN A 195 21.00 7.69 3.88
C GLN A 195 20.03 7.57 2.69
N ALA A 196 18.79 8.04 2.83
CA ALA A 196 17.84 8.05 1.72
C ALA A 196 18.39 8.89 0.56
N ALA A 197 18.02 8.50 -0.66
CA ALA A 197 18.39 9.25 -1.85
C ALA A 197 17.81 10.67 -1.84
N THR A 198 18.41 11.57 -2.62
CA THR A 198 17.93 12.96 -2.76
C THR A 198 16.63 13.06 -3.54
N ARG A 199 16.33 12.05 -4.38
CA ARG A 199 15.12 11.98 -5.18
C ARG A 199 14.49 10.61 -5.02
N GLU A 200 13.17 10.55 -5.16
CA GLU A 200 12.43 9.30 -5.08
C GLU A 200 11.81 8.97 -6.43
N ILE A 201 11.59 7.68 -6.61
CA ILE A 201 10.90 7.11 -7.75
C ILE A 201 9.48 6.75 -7.35
N THR A 202 8.62 6.77 -8.34
CA THR A 202 7.25 6.26 -8.27
C THR A 202 7.19 4.88 -8.89
N ILE A 203 6.63 3.93 -8.16
CA ILE A 203 6.33 2.58 -8.64
C ILE A 203 4.82 2.41 -8.78
N SER A 204 4.38 1.95 -9.95
CA SER A 204 3.03 1.49 -10.22
C SER A 204 3.03 0.00 -10.51
N TRP A 205 1.98 -0.71 -10.12
CA TRP A 205 1.77 -2.12 -10.44
C TRP A 205 0.27 -2.40 -10.54
N ARG A 206 -0.10 -3.46 -11.26
CA ARG A 206 -1.51 -3.76 -11.58
C ARG A 206 -2.40 -3.77 -10.34
N ASN A 207 -3.46 -2.95 -10.36
CA ASN A 207 -4.45 -2.79 -9.30
C ASN A 207 -3.87 -2.44 -7.92
N GLY A 208 -2.57 -2.08 -7.87
CA GLY A 208 -1.85 -1.73 -6.66
C GLY A 208 -1.96 -0.26 -6.31
N ALA A 209 -1.55 0.07 -5.09
CA ALA A 209 -1.28 1.44 -4.70
C ALA A 209 0.02 1.94 -5.34
N GLN A 210 0.03 3.21 -5.74
CA GLN A 210 1.25 3.89 -6.21
C GLN A 210 2.22 4.03 -5.05
N VAL A 211 3.46 3.59 -5.21
CA VAL A 211 4.46 3.62 -4.14
C VAL A 211 5.50 4.68 -4.45
N VAL A 212 5.83 5.52 -3.48
CA VAL A 212 6.96 6.45 -3.58
C VAL A 212 8.09 5.92 -2.71
N THR A 213 9.28 5.73 -3.28
CA THR A 213 10.44 5.15 -2.61
C THR A 213 11.74 5.59 -3.27
N ASP A 214 12.86 5.48 -2.57
CA ASP A 214 14.19 5.43 -3.17
C ASP A 214 14.70 3.99 -3.31
N LEU A 215 15.94 3.85 -3.77
CA LEU A 215 16.63 2.57 -3.95
C LEU A 215 17.74 2.39 -2.91
N ASP A 216 17.86 1.18 -2.36
CA ASP A 216 18.99 0.82 -1.49
C ASP A 216 20.19 0.44 -2.36
N GLY A 217 21.21 1.30 -2.41
CA GLY A 217 22.39 1.10 -3.25
C GLY A 217 23.29 -0.06 -2.83
N THR A 218 23.24 -0.47 -1.56
CA THR A 218 24.05 -1.57 -1.03
C THR A 218 23.42 -2.91 -1.37
N LYS A 219 22.12 -3.06 -1.10
CA LYS A 219 21.37 -4.29 -1.33
C LYS A 219 20.81 -4.41 -2.75
N LYS A 220 20.84 -3.30 -3.50
CA LYS A 220 20.32 -3.15 -4.86
C LYS A 220 18.86 -3.60 -4.95
N LEU A 221 17.98 -2.94 -4.20
CA LEU A 221 16.55 -3.25 -4.11
C LEU A 221 15.71 -1.99 -3.89
N PHE A 222 14.39 -2.08 -4.08
CA PHE A 222 13.45 -1.03 -3.66
C PHE A 222 13.47 -0.88 -2.13
N ARG A 223 13.83 0.30 -1.61
CA ARG A 223 14.00 0.48 -0.16
C ARG A 223 12.68 0.27 0.58
N ALA A 224 11.60 0.87 0.09
CA ALA A 224 10.27 0.66 0.65
C ALA A 224 9.75 -0.71 0.20
N ARG A 225 9.70 -1.64 1.16
CA ARG A 225 9.26 -3.02 0.95
C ARG A 225 7.81 -3.29 1.34
N GLY A 226 7.14 -2.30 1.95
CA GLY A 226 5.81 -2.45 2.53
C GLY A 226 4.74 -2.91 1.52
N TRP A 227 4.93 -2.65 0.23
CA TRP A 227 3.99 -3.03 -0.83
C TRP A 227 4.27 -4.40 -1.46
N ILE A 228 5.49 -4.93 -1.30
CA ILE A 228 5.97 -6.11 -2.04
C ILE A 228 5.18 -7.36 -1.66
N GLY A 229 4.78 -7.48 -0.39
CA GLY A 229 3.93 -8.60 0.04
C GLY A 229 2.58 -8.63 -0.67
N SER A 230 1.94 -7.47 -0.85
CA SER A 230 0.68 -7.34 -1.58
C SER A 230 0.86 -7.62 -3.06
N PHE A 231 1.98 -7.17 -3.64
CA PHE A 231 2.34 -7.50 -5.02
C PHE A 231 2.49 -9.01 -5.22
N PHE A 232 3.24 -9.70 -4.36
CA PHE A 232 3.40 -11.16 -4.45
C PHE A 232 2.08 -11.90 -4.28
N GLN A 233 1.24 -11.50 -3.32
CA GLN A 233 -0.07 -12.12 -3.13
C GLN A 233 -0.99 -11.90 -4.33
N HIS A 234 -1.01 -10.69 -4.90
CA HIS A 234 -1.87 -10.37 -6.03
C HIS A 234 -1.61 -11.25 -7.26
N TYR A 235 -0.34 -11.56 -7.52
CA TYR A 235 0.06 -12.38 -8.67
C TYR A 235 0.21 -13.87 -8.35
N ASP A 236 -0.03 -14.27 -7.09
CA ASP A 236 0.28 -15.61 -6.59
C ASP A 236 1.72 -16.03 -6.93
N ALA A 237 2.67 -15.16 -6.58
CA ALA A 237 4.06 -15.25 -7.02
C ALA A 237 4.78 -16.46 -6.41
N GLN A 238 5.50 -17.19 -7.25
CA GLN A 238 6.28 -18.37 -6.91
C GLN A 238 7.78 -18.15 -7.15
N ALA A 239 8.61 -19.00 -6.55
CA ALA A 239 10.04 -18.99 -6.85
C ALA A 239 10.25 -19.45 -8.30
N GLY A 240 11.06 -18.70 -9.05
CA GLY A 240 11.24 -18.89 -10.50
C GLY A 240 10.52 -17.84 -11.35
N ASP A 241 9.45 -17.22 -10.83
CA ASP A 241 8.73 -16.17 -11.56
C ASP A 241 9.63 -14.95 -11.82
N ARG A 242 9.37 -14.23 -12.92
CA ARG A 242 10.15 -13.07 -13.34
C ARG A 242 9.41 -11.77 -13.01
N VAL A 243 10.03 -10.91 -12.20
CA VAL A 243 9.59 -9.53 -12.04
C VAL A 243 10.22 -8.69 -13.13
N VAL A 244 9.39 -8.03 -13.94
CA VAL A 244 9.80 -7.09 -14.99
C VAL A 244 9.59 -5.67 -14.50
N VAL A 245 10.61 -4.82 -14.70
CA VAL A 245 10.56 -3.39 -14.38
C VAL A 245 10.65 -2.58 -15.67
N GLU A 246 9.67 -1.73 -15.89
CA GLU A 246 9.54 -0.87 -17.06
C GLU A 246 9.60 0.59 -16.64
N GLU A 247 10.37 1.42 -17.34
CA GLU A 247 10.33 2.86 -17.20
C GLU A 247 9.17 3.41 -18.04
N LEU A 248 8.27 4.14 -17.37
CA LEU A 248 7.11 4.79 -17.99
C LEU A 248 7.40 6.25 -18.32
N ALA A 249 8.21 6.90 -17.49
CA ALA A 249 8.69 8.26 -17.61
C ALA A 249 9.88 8.44 -16.65
N PRO A 250 10.65 9.54 -16.72
CA PRO A 250 11.69 9.80 -15.74
C PRO A 250 11.19 9.66 -14.29
N TYR A 251 11.86 8.82 -13.50
CA TYR A 251 11.51 8.50 -12.10
C TYR A 251 10.15 7.81 -11.90
N ARG A 252 9.51 7.31 -12.96
CA ARG A 252 8.23 6.58 -12.88
C ARG A 252 8.39 5.21 -13.53
N TYR A 253 8.17 4.16 -12.74
CA TYR A 253 8.35 2.78 -13.18
C TYR A 253 7.09 1.96 -12.96
N SER A 254 6.84 1.03 -13.87
CA SER A 254 5.86 -0.05 -13.74
C SER A 254 6.57 -1.32 -13.30
N VAL A 255 5.96 -2.07 -12.38
CA VAL A 255 6.42 -3.40 -11.96
C VAL A 255 5.32 -4.41 -12.21
N ARG A 256 5.66 -5.49 -12.90
CA ARG A 256 4.74 -6.58 -13.23
C ARG A 256 5.42 -7.94 -13.02
N LEU A 257 4.62 -8.98 -12.85
CA LEU A 257 5.11 -10.36 -12.78
C LEU A 257 4.81 -11.08 -14.09
N GLU A 258 5.80 -11.80 -14.61
CA GLU A 258 5.69 -12.80 -15.68
C GLU A 258 5.94 -14.18 -15.08
N LYS A 259 5.13 -15.16 -15.50
CA LYS A 259 5.28 -16.57 -15.15
C LYS A 259 6.06 -17.28 -16.24
#